data_AF-A0A3N9NGX6-F1
#
_entry.id   AF-A0A3N9NGX6-F1
#
_cell.length_a   1.000
_cell.length_b   1.000
_cell.length_c   1.000
_cell.angle_alpha   90.00
_cell.angle_beta   90.00
_cell.angle_gamma   90.00
#
_symmetry.space_group_name_H-M   'P 1'
#
loop_
_entity.id
_entity.type
_entity.pdbx_description
1 polymer ?
#
loop_
_entity_poly.entity_id
_entity_poly.type
_entity_poly.pdbx_seq_one_letter_code
_entity_poly.pdbx_strand_id
1 'polypeptide(L)' 'MEYTRDGAGRLSAFLDNWTKAESEELVLIYLEDYYKTMDDSYLKEALQIAKDERLDLQKILHRAKSRMS' A
#
# COMPACT_ATOMS: atom_id res chain seq x y z
N MET A 1 32.08 6.61 23.69
CA MET A 1 30.72 6.99 23.27
C MET A 1 30.50 6.39 21.89
N GLU A 2 29.97 5.18 21.84
CA GLU A 2 29.59 4.53 20.59
C GLU A 2 28.09 4.69 20.41
N TYR A 3 27.69 5.62 19.54
CA TYR A 3 26.31 5.67 19.03
C TYR A 3 26.29 4.81 17.77
N THR A 4 25.75 3.60 17.92
CA THR A 4 25.62 2.61 16.85
C THR A 4 24.79 3.15 15.70
N ARG A 5 25.44 3.17 14.54
CA ARG A 5 24.96 3.54 13.21
C ARG A 5 24.12 2.40 12.61
N ASP A 6 23.11 1.91 13.36
CA ASP A 6 22.35 0.70 12.99
C ASP A 6 20.92 0.97 12.51
N GLY A 7 20.41 2.20 12.65
CA GLY A 7 19.04 2.54 12.24
C GLY A 7 18.86 2.75 10.73
N ALA A 8 19.89 3.22 10.03
CA ALA A 8 19.80 3.59 8.61
C ALA A 8 19.91 2.40 7.65
N GLY A 9 20.62 1.33 8.05
CA GLY A 9 20.81 0.14 7.22
C GLY A 9 19.55 -0.71 7.07
N ARG A 10 18.68 -0.74 8.09
CA ARG A 10 17.40 -1.48 8.02
C ARG A 10 16.38 -0.77 7.15
N LEU A 11 16.22 0.55 7.30
CA LEU A 11 15.32 1.35 6.44
C LEU A 11 15.72 1.30 4.96
N SER A 12 17.02 1.31 4.67
CA SER A 12 17.52 1.14 3.30
C SER A 12 17.14 -0.21 2.70
N ALA A 13 17.21 -1.30 3.48
CA ALA A 13 16.85 -2.65 2.99
C ALA A 13 15.33 -2.84 2.81
N PHE A 14 14.51 -2.17 3.62
CA PHE A 14 13.05 -2.16 3.44
C PHE A 14 12.62 -1.40 2.18
N LEU A 15 13.34 -0.33 1.80
CA LEU A 15 13.08 0.40 0.55
C LEU A 15 13.61 -0.33 -0.70
N ASP A 16 14.68 -1.10 -0.57
CA ASP A 16 15.29 -1.83 -1.69
C ASP A 16 14.45 -3.03 -2.16
N ASN A 17 13.57 -3.53 -1.28
CA ASN A 17 12.78 -4.74 -1.54
C ASN A 17 11.27 -4.50 -1.55
N TRP A 18 10.83 -3.26 -1.79
CA TRP A 18 9.41 -2.97 -1.99
C TRP A 18 8.89 -3.72 -3.22
N THR A 19 8.03 -4.70 -2.98
CA THR A 19 7.52 -5.57 -4.03
C THR A 19 6.15 -5.12 -4.53
N LYS A 20 5.82 -5.54 -5.75
CA LYS A 20 4.49 -5.34 -6.33
C LYS A 20 3.36 -5.89 -5.43
N ALA A 21 3.62 -6.94 -4.65
CA ALA A 21 2.66 -7.51 -3.71
C ALA A 21 2.38 -6.58 -2.51
N GLU A 22 3.40 -5.87 -2.02
CA GLU A 22 3.25 -4.86 -0.97
C GLU A 22 2.49 -3.63 -1.51
N SER A 23 2.73 -3.23 -2.76
CA SER A 23 1.91 -2.23 -3.45
C SER A 23 0.44 -2.67 -3.56
N GLU A 24 0.17 -3.94 -3.93
CA GLU A 24 -1.19 -4.48 -3.99
C GLU A 24 -1.89 -4.48 -2.62
N GLU A 25 -1.18 -4.83 -1.53
CA GLU A 25 -1.74 -4.81 -0.18
C GLU A 25 -1.96 -3.38 0.31
N LEU A 26 -1.07 -2.43 0.00
CA LEU A 26 -1.24 -1.02 0.35
C LEU A 26 -2.48 -0.42 -0.33
N VAL A 27 -2.67 -0.68 -1.62
CA VAL A 27 -3.88 -0.26 -2.36
C VAL A 27 -5.13 -0.89 -1.74
N LEU A 28 -5.05 -2.16 -1.31
CA LEU A 28 -6.16 -2.84 -0.66
C LEU A 28 -6.55 -2.15 0.66
N ILE A 29 -5.57 -1.81 1.51
CA ILE A 29 -5.80 -1.07 2.77
C ILE A 29 -6.50 0.26 2.51
N TYR A 30 -6.00 1.04 1.54
CA TYR A 30 -6.62 2.32 1.20
C TYR A 30 -8.06 2.16 0.68
N LEU A 31 -8.35 1.11 -0.10
CA LEU A 31 -9.71 0.84 -0.55
C LEU A 31 -10.62 0.41 0.62
N GLU A 32 -10.12 -0.41 1.55
CA GLU A 32 -10.87 -0.78 2.75
C GLU A 32 -11.20 0.44 3.63
N ASP A 33 -10.26 1.37 3.79
CA ASP A 33 -10.46 2.61 4.53
C ASP A 33 -11.41 3.57 3.81
N TYR A 34 -11.31 3.67 2.48
CA TYR A 34 -12.29 4.38 1.67
C TYR A 34 -13.71 3.84 1.90
N TYR A 35 -13.92 2.54 1.84
CA TYR A 35 -15.28 1.99 2.04
C TYR A 35 -15.78 2.08 3.49
N LYS A 36 -14.89 2.20 4.49
CA LYS A 36 -15.30 2.44 5.89
C LYS A 36 -15.66 3.89 6.15
N THR A 37 -14.89 4.82 5.57
CA THR A 37 -14.97 6.26 5.89
C THR A 37 -15.72 7.08 4.84
N MET A 38 -15.86 6.53 3.63
CA MET A 38 -16.28 7.23 2.41
C MET A 38 -15.42 8.46 2.06
N ASP A 39 -14.16 8.49 2.52
CA ASP A 39 -13.22 9.57 2.22
C ASP A 39 -12.49 9.33 0.90
N ASP A 40 -12.81 10.13 -0.11
CA ASP A 40 -12.23 10.08 -1.45
C ASP A 40 -10.70 10.24 -1.48
N SER A 41 -10.08 10.77 -0.43
CA SER A 41 -8.63 10.90 -0.33
C SER A 41 -7.96 9.52 -0.37
N TYR A 42 -8.52 8.54 0.32
CA TYR A 42 -8.00 7.17 0.29
C TYR A 42 -8.19 6.51 -1.08
N LEU A 43 -9.31 6.78 -1.75
CA LEU A 43 -9.53 6.31 -3.12
C LEU A 43 -8.51 6.90 -4.09
N LYS A 44 -8.19 8.19 -3.98
CA LYS A 44 -7.18 8.84 -4.82
C LYS A 44 -5.79 8.23 -4.61
N GLU A 45 -5.38 8.01 -3.37
CA GLU A 45 -4.10 7.38 -3.05
C GLU A 45 -4.03 5.95 -3.62
N ALA A 46 -5.08 5.14 -3.42
CA ALA A 46 -5.18 3.79 -3.97
C ALA A 46 -5.03 3.77 -5.50
N LEU A 47 -5.70 4.70 -6.19
CA LEU A 47 -5.64 4.82 -7.65
C LEU A 47 -4.25 5.27 -8.13
N GLN A 48 -3.61 6.20 -7.42
CA GLN A 48 -2.29 6.71 -7.77
C GLN A 48 -1.23 5.60 -7.65
N ILE A 49 -1.22 4.87 -6.52
CA ILE A 49 -0.28 3.76 -6.30
C ILE A 49 -0.50 2.67 -7.33
N ALA A 50 -1.77 2.29 -7.60
CA ALA A 50 -2.08 1.27 -8.60
C ALA A 50 -1.62 1.68 -10.01
N LYS A 51 -1.66 2.97 -10.34
CA LYS A 51 -1.21 3.50 -11.63
C LYS A 51 0.32 3.47 -11.75
N ASP A 52 1.05 3.96 -10.75
CA ASP A 52 2.52 3.98 -10.72
C ASP A 52 3.08 2.55 -10.85
N GLU A 53 2.50 1.62 -10.10
CA GLU A 53 2.99 0.25 -9.99
C GLU A 53 2.38 -0.70 -11.04
N ARG A 54 1.53 -0.18 -11.93
CA ARG A 54 0.77 -0.96 -12.95
C ARG A 54 0.09 -2.18 -12.34
N LEU A 55 -0.65 -1.95 -11.25
CA LEU A 55 -1.40 -2.98 -10.54
C LEU A 55 -2.74 -3.24 -11.22
N ASP A 56 -3.25 -4.46 -11.05
CA ASP A 56 -4.60 -4.80 -11.51
C ASP A 56 -5.64 -4.33 -10.50
N LEU A 57 -6.09 -3.08 -10.67
CA LEU A 57 -7.04 -2.46 -9.76
C LEU A 57 -8.39 -3.21 -9.72
N GLN A 58 -8.83 -3.82 -10.82
CA GLN A 58 -10.09 -4.57 -10.85
C GLN A 58 -10.02 -5.78 -9.92
N LYS A 59 -8.90 -6.53 -9.97
CA LYS A 59 -8.62 -7.63 -9.05
C LYS A 59 -8.59 -7.16 -7.60
N ILE A 60 -7.92 -6.04 -7.32
CA ILE A 60 -7.77 -5.52 -5.94
C ILE A 60 -9.11 -5.01 -5.39
N LEU A 61 -9.90 -4.30 -6.19
CA LEU A 61 -11.25 -3.86 -5.85
C LEU A 61 -12.18 -5.03 -5.52
N HIS A 62 -12.09 -6.12 -6.31
CA HIS A 62 -12.87 -7.33 -6.03
C HIS A 62 -12.49 -7.94 -4.68
N ARG A 63 -11.19 -8.01 -4.36
CA ARG A 63 -10.70 -8.47 -3.05
C ARG A 63 -11.16 -7.57 -1.91
N ALA A 64 -11.10 -6.25 -2.09
CA ALA A 64 -11.57 -5.28 -1.10
C ALA A 64 -13.06 -5.49 -0.77
N LYS A 65 -13.90 -5.60 -1.81
CA LYS A 65 -15.34 -5.87 -1.63
C LYS A 65 -15.60 -7.21 -0.96
N SER A 66 -14.83 -8.25 -1.31
CA SER A 66 -14.98 -9.57 -0.70
C SER A 66 -14.55 -9.62 0.78
N ARG A 67 -13.65 -8.75 1.24
CA ARG A 67 -13.24 -8.65 2.66
C ARG A 67 -14.28 -7.92 3.53
N MET A 68 -15.15 -7.14 2.90
CA MET A 68 -16.14 -6.31 3.59
C MET A 68 -17.55 -6.90 3.61
N SER A 69 -17.80 -7.92 2.78
CA SER A 69 -19.04 -8.69 2.78
C SER A 69 -19.03 -9.79 3.83
#